data_AF-A0A519KHD5-F1
#
_entry.id   AF-A0A519KHD5-F1
#
_cell.length_a   1.000
_cell.length_b   1.000
_cell.length_c   1.000
_cell.angle_alpha   90.00
_cell.angle_beta   90.00
_cell.angle_gamma   90.00
#
_symmetry.space_group_name_H-M   'P 1'
#
loop_
_entity.id
_entity.type
_entity.pdbx_description
1 polymer ?
#
loop_
_entity_poly.entity_id
_entity_poly.type
_entity_poly.pdbx_seq_one_letter_code
_entity_poly.pdbx_strand_id
1 'polypeptide(L)' 'METIIKMVSEKAGISEQQATTAVKTVVSFIKDKLPAGMGAQLENLVGGNGSTAGGFTDDLKNGLGGMFGK' A
#
# COMPACT_ATOMS: atom_id res chain seq x y z
N MET A 1 5.84 -2.80 0.76
CA MET A 1 6.15 -3.54 -0.49
C MET A 1 6.58 -4.98 -0.26
N GLU A 2 7.53 -5.26 0.64
CA GLU A 2 8.12 -6.60 0.84
C GLU A 2 7.11 -7.70 1.19
N THR A 3 6.14 -7.42 2.07
CA THR A 3 5.09 -8.40 2.43
C THR A 3 4.24 -8.81 1.24
N ILE A 4 3.93 -7.88 0.33
CA ILE A 4 3.16 -8.18 -0.89
C ILE A 4 4.01 -9.01 -1.86
N ILE A 5 5.28 -8.68 -2.01
CA ILE A 5 6.22 -9.43 -2.85
C ILE A 5 6.34 -10.88 -2.36
N LYS A 6 6.49 -11.09 -1.04
CA LYS A 6 6.50 -12.43 -0.45
C LYS A 6 5.20 -13.18 -0.67
N MET A 7 4.05 -12.56 -0.40
CA MET A 7 2.76 -13.21 -0.65
C MET A 7 2.58 -13.59 -2.12
N VAL A 8 2.96 -12.71 -3.05
CA VAL A 8 2.87 -12.99 -4.49
C VAL A 8 3.84 -14.11 -4.89
N SER A 9 5.07 -14.09 -4.40
CA SER A 9 6.05 -15.16 -4.64
C SER A 9 5.54 -16.51 -4.14
N GLU A 10 5.05 -16.58 -2.90
CA GLU A 10 4.54 -17.81 -2.28
C GLU A 10 3.26 -18.32 -2.96
N LYS A 11 2.30 -17.42 -3.25
CA LYS A 11 0.99 -17.81 -3.81
C LYS A 11 1.07 -18.12 -5.31
N ALA A 12 1.91 -17.41 -6.05
CA ALA A 12 2.05 -17.60 -7.51
C ALA A 12 3.18 -18.58 -7.87
N GLY A 13 4.00 -19.01 -6.89
CA GLY A 13 5.10 -19.95 -7.13
C GLY A 13 6.22 -19.36 -8.00
N ILE A 14 6.46 -18.05 -7.90
CA ILE A 14 7.45 -17.32 -8.70
C ILE A 14 8.58 -16.79 -7.81
N SER A 15 9.73 -16.47 -8.40
CA SER A 15 10.84 -15.89 -7.63
C SER A 15 10.49 -14.51 -7.08
N GLU A 16 11.13 -14.10 -5.98
CA GLU A 16 10.93 -12.75 -5.41
C GLU A 16 11.25 -11.63 -6.42
N GLN A 17 12.21 -11.85 -7.32
CA GLN A 17 12.54 -10.91 -8.40
C GLN A 17 11.39 -10.78 -9.42
N GLN A 18 10.77 -11.90 -9.77
CA GLN A 18 9.59 -11.92 -10.65
C GLN A 18 8.38 -11.29 -9.96
N ALA A 19 8.16 -11.59 -8.67
CA ALA A 19 7.11 -10.99 -7.85
C ALA A 19 7.28 -9.47 -7.71
N THR A 20 8.52 -9.00 -7.52
CA THR A 20 8.85 -7.57 -7.48
C THR A 20 8.44 -6.87 -8.78
N THR A 21 8.75 -7.49 -9.92
CA THR A 21 8.40 -6.98 -11.24
C THR A 21 6.88 -6.93 -11.40
N ALA A 22 6.17 -8.01 -11.07
CA ALA A 22 4.71 -8.09 -11.13
C ALA A 22 4.02 -7.02 -10.28
N VAL A 23 4.44 -6.87 -9.01
CA VAL A 23 3.88 -5.86 -8.10
C VAL A 23 4.12 -4.45 -8.63
N LYS A 24 5.33 -4.15 -9.15
CA LYS A 24 5.63 -2.84 -9.75
C LYS A 24 4.78 -2.54 -10.98
N THR A 25 4.57 -3.52 -11.86
CA THR A 25 3.71 -3.35 -13.05
C THR A 25 2.28 -3.03 -12.67
N VAL A 26 1.70 -3.74 -11.68
CA VAL A 26 0.34 -3.46 -11.21
C VAL A 26 0.25 -2.09 -10.56
N VAL A 27 1.22 -1.72 -9.74
CA VAL A 27 1.27 -0.40 -9.10
C VAL A 27 1.37 0.71 -10.16
N SER A 28 2.19 0.53 -11.20
CA SER A 28 2.29 1.48 -12.31
C SER A 28 0.94 1.62 -13.04
N PHE A 29 0.30 0.51 -13.37
CA PHE A 29 -1.01 0.54 -14.01
C PHE A 29 -2.06 1.28 -13.19
N ILE A 30 -2.10 1.06 -11.86
CA ILE A 30 -3.04 1.76 -11.00
C ILE A 30 -2.70 3.26 -10.91
N LYS A 31 -1.40 3.62 -10.84
CA LYS A 31 -0.98 5.03 -10.88
C LYS A 31 -1.43 5.72 -12.17
N ASP A 32 -1.31 5.06 -13.31
CA ASP A 32 -1.72 5.59 -14.61
C ASP A 32 -3.25 5.71 -14.76
N LYS A 33 -4.02 4.94 -13.97
CA LYS A 33 -5.49 4.97 -13.95
C LYS A 33 -6.08 5.89 -12.89
N LEU A 34 -5.29 6.34 -11.92
CA LEU A 34 -5.79 7.23 -10.88
C LEU A 34 -5.75 8.69 -11.32
N PRO A 35 -6.81 9.48 -11.02
CA PRO A 35 -6.84 10.91 -11.31
C PRO A 35 -5.72 11.63 -10.55
N ALA A 36 -5.20 12.70 -11.17
CA ALA A 36 -4.08 13.47 -10.65
C ALA A 36 -4.34 13.91 -9.19
N GLY A 37 -3.47 13.47 -8.27
CA GLY A 37 -3.56 13.75 -6.83
C GLY A 37 -3.48 12.51 -5.92
N MET A 38 -3.81 11.31 -6.42
CA MET A 38 -3.83 10.09 -5.57
C MET A 38 -2.55 9.23 -5.64
N GLY A 39 -1.62 9.53 -6.57
CA GLY A 39 -0.37 8.79 -6.73
C GLY A 39 0.49 8.76 -5.45
N ALA A 40 0.55 9.90 -4.74
CA ALA A 40 1.30 10.03 -3.50
C ALA A 40 0.74 9.17 -2.36
N GLN A 41 -0.58 8.97 -2.29
CA GLN A 41 -1.22 8.11 -1.28
C GLN A 41 -0.92 6.63 -1.54
N LEU A 42 -0.91 6.21 -2.81
CA LEU A 42 -0.49 4.88 -3.20
C LEU A 42 0.99 4.64 -2.92
N GLU A 43 1.86 5.61 -3.19
CA GLU A 43 3.28 5.51 -2.90
C GLU A 43 3.53 5.37 -1.40
N ASN A 44 2.75 6.06 -0.57
CA ASN A 44 2.79 5.89 0.88
C ASN A 44 2.32 4.49 1.32
N LEU A 45 1.27 3.95 0.71
CA LEU A 45 0.73 2.62 1.04
C LEU A 45 1.66 1.48 0.56
N VAL A 46 2.21 1.61 -0.65
CA VAL A 46 3.04 0.59 -1.32
C VAL A 46 4.48 0.65 -0.83
N GLY A 47 5.01 1.87 -0.64
CA GLY A 47 6.37 2.15 -0.18
C GLY A 47 6.66 1.65 1.23
N GLY A 48 5.64 1.43 2.06
CA GLY A 48 5.86 0.93 3.42
C GLY A 48 6.79 1.83 4.23
N ASN A 49 6.77 3.15 3.96
CA ASN A 49 7.44 4.10 4.81
C ASN A 49 6.63 4.22 6.10
N GLY A 50 6.90 3.32 7.04
CA GLY A 50 6.39 3.34 8.42
C GLY A 50 6.79 4.57 9.23
N SER A 51 7.24 5.65 8.59
CA SER A 51 7.52 6.95 9.24
C SER A 51 6.30 7.88 9.28
N THR A 52 5.17 7.50 8.70
CA THR A 52 3.86 8.16 8.89
C THR A 52 2.83 7.27 9.58
N ALA A 53 3.26 6.21 10.28
CA ALA A 53 2.39 5.41 11.15
C ALA A 53 1.76 6.24 12.29
N GLY A 54 2.31 7.42 12.61
CA GLY A 54 1.72 8.35 13.55
C GLY A 54 0.59 9.21 12.98
N GLY A 55 0.49 9.43 11.67
CA GLY A 55 -0.54 10.30 11.09
C GLY A 55 -1.79 9.54 10.64
N PHE A 56 -1.62 8.51 9.81
CA PHE A 56 -2.76 7.76 9.26
C PHE A 56 -3.43 6.87 10.31
N THR A 57 -2.66 6.29 11.23
CA THR A 57 -3.23 5.49 12.33
C THR A 57 -3.95 6.39 13.34
N ASP A 58 -3.41 7.57 13.66
CA ASP A 58 -4.10 8.51 14.56
C ASP A 58 -5.34 9.11 13.88
N ASP A 59 -5.31 9.47 12.60
CA ASP A 59 -6.50 9.94 11.89
C ASP A 59 -7.57 8.85 11.78
N LEU A 60 -7.19 7.60 11.54
CA LEU A 60 -8.12 6.48 11.52
C LEU A 60 -8.65 6.14 12.93
N LYS A 61 -7.80 6.21 13.96
CA LYS A 61 -8.16 5.96 15.36
C LYS A 61 -9.04 7.07 15.93
N ASN A 62 -8.78 8.32 15.59
CA ASN A 62 -9.59 9.47 15.98
C ASN A 62 -10.92 9.50 15.21
N GLY A 63 -10.91 9.20 13.91
CA GLY A 63 -12.12 9.11 13.09
C GLY A 63 -13.03 7.93 13.47
N LEU A 64 -12.46 6.77 13.78
CA LEU A 64 -13.20 5.58 14.21
C LEU A 64 -13.62 5.67 15.68
N GLY A 65 -12.74 6.19 16.55
CA GLY A 65 -13.02 6.40 17.98
C GLY A 65 -14.09 7.46 18.25
N GLY A 66 -14.16 8.50 17.43
CA GLY A 66 -15.21 9.53 17.52
C GLY A 66 -16.59 9.07 17.03
N MET A 67 -16.66 8.05 16.18
CA MET A 67 -17.92 7.50 15.64
C MET A 67 -18.43 6.28 16.44
N PHE A 68 -17.55 5.56 17.14
CA PHE A 68 -17.92 4.41 17.99
C PHE A 68 -18.11 4.78 19.48
N GLY A 69 -17.81 6.01 19.87
CA GLY A 69 -17.74 6.46 21.26
C GLY A 69 -18.88 7.35 21.74
N LYS A 70 -20.08 7.24 21.15
CA LYS A 70 -21.28 7.89 21.68
C LYS A 70 -22.39 6.88 21.93
#